data_AF-A0A7J3DAX5-F1
#
_entry.id   AF-A0A7J3DAX5-F1
#
_cell.length_a   1.000
_cell.length_b   1.000
_cell.length_c   1.000
_cell.angle_alpha   90.00
_cell.angle_beta   90.00
_cell.angle_gamma   90.00
#
_symmetry.space_group_name_H-M   'P 1'
#
loop_
_entity.id
_entity.type
_entity.pdbx_description
1 polymer ?
#
loop_
_entity_poly.entity_id
_entity_poly.type
_entity_poly.pdbx_seq_one_letter_code
_entity_poly.pdbx_strand_id
1 'polypeptide(L)'
;MWLPGHLALSALVILPFIELVASKRIVNLFQALAFLFFFSIFPDFLHIGELRILTHSFLGLSISVVVIILLIWKLSGIDRFLVSIATIASGLHLIGDLLFGHCYLLFPFTMDYFSFNNFNTLLDMRTELLLFILMLPFLILVLKKAKSQTGSINFSPKQRYVALVILLLFMLMNIIQMIVFFRMNVQHDPTLTSISLLFTYPVILFFSALIAIRIRRKAFWEDTPKL
;
A
#
# COMPACT_ATOMS: atom_id res chain seq x y z
N MET A 1 -11.58 -7.87 1.95
CA MET A 1 -11.52 -6.98 0.79
C MET A 1 -10.23 -7.26 0.03
N TRP A 2 -10.13 -6.88 -1.25
CA TRP A 2 -8.92 -7.16 -2.04
C TRP A 2 -7.99 -5.95 -2.05
N LEU A 3 -6.69 -6.20 -2.23
CA LEU A 3 -5.64 -5.17 -2.27
C LEU A 3 -5.98 -3.92 -3.10
N PRO A 4 -6.59 -4.03 -4.31
CA PRO A 4 -6.86 -2.86 -5.13
C PRO A 4 -7.71 -1.80 -4.40
N GLY A 5 -8.75 -2.21 -3.68
CA GLY A 5 -9.59 -1.27 -2.97
C GLY A 5 -8.89 -0.66 -1.73
N HIS A 6 -8.16 -1.44 -0.93
CA HIS A 6 -7.52 -0.91 0.30
C HIS A 6 -6.43 0.10 -0.06
N LEU A 7 -5.66 -0.23 -1.09
CA LEU A 7 -4.67 0.68 -1.66
C LEU A 7 -5.35 1.94 -2.20
N ALA A 8 -6.43 1.79 -2.96
CA ALA A 8 -7.13 2.93 -3.55
C ALA A 8 -7.72 3.87 -2.50
N LEU A 9 -8.38 3.34 -1.48
CA LEU A 9 -8.89 4.12 -0.36
C LEU A 9 -7.77 4.87 0.35
N SER A 10 -6.68 4.18 0.67
CA SER A 10 -5.50 4.77 1.31
C SER A 10 -4.90 5.88 0.46
N ALA A 11 -4.73 5.62 -0.83
CA ALA A 11 -4.11 6.54 -1.77
C ALA A 11 -4.96 7.78 -2.05
N LEU A 12 -6.28 7.65 -2.18
CA LEU A 12 -7.19 8.78 -2.37
C LEU A 12 -7.10 9.79 -1.21
N VAL A 13 -6.90 9.30 0.01
CA VAL A 13 -6.72 10.15 1.18
C VAL A 13 -5.29 10.70 1.24
N ILE A 14 -4.27 9.87 1.00
CA ILE A 14 -2.88 10.21 1.31
C ILE A 14 -2.15 10.93 0.17
N LEU A 15 -2.43 10.61 -1.10
CA LEU A 15 -1.74 11.20 -2.26
C LEU A 15 -1.80 12.74 -2.30
N PRO A 16 -2.92 13.41 -1.95
CA PRO A 16 -2.94 14.86 -1.85
C PRO A 16 -1.92 15.42 -0.86
N PHE A 17 -1.74 14.78 0.30
CA PHE A 17 -0.74 15.21 1.29
C PHE A 17 0.69 14.93 0.83
N ILE A 18 0.91 13.78 0.20
CA ILE A 18 2.18 13.45 -0.44
C ILE A 18 2.54 14.52 -1.47
N GLU A 19 1.59 14.96 -2.29
CA GLU A 19 1.82 15.99 -3.30
C GLU A 19 2.25 17.34 -2.68
N LEU A 20 1.60 17.75 -1.60
CA LEU A 20 1.91 19.00 -0.89
C LEU A 20 3.33 18.98 -0.31
N VAL A 21 3.74 17.86 0.28
CA VAL A 21 5.06 17.73 0.93
C VAL A 21 6.18 17.46 -0.10
N ALA A 22 5.88 16.74 -1.18
CA ALA A 22 6.84 16.44 -2.26
C ALA A 22 7.38 17.70 -2.93
N SER A 23 6.62 18.80 -2.93
CA SER A 23 7.07 20.11 -3.41
C SER A 23 8.35 20.61 -2.72
N LYS A 24 8.63 20.14 -1.51
CA LYS A 24 9.79 20.55 -0.70
C LYS A 24 10.95 19.56 -0.76
N ARG A 25 10.70 18.25 -0.98
CA ARG A 25 11.72 17.17 -0.96
C ARG A 25 11.28 15.95 -1.80
N ILE A 26 11.83 15.79 -3.01
CA ILE A 26 11.52 14.66 -3.92
C ILE A 26 11.91 13.30 -3.30
N VAL A 27 12.97 13.25 -2.50
CA VAL A 27 13.41 12.03 -1.77
C VAL A 27 12.25 11.45 -0.95
N ASN A 28 11.47 12.32 -0.32
CA ASN A 28 10.35 11.89 0.51
C ASN A 28 9.20 11.32 -0.33
N LEU A 29 9.10 11.64 -1.61
CA LEU A 29 8.00 11.20 -2.47
C LEU A 29 8.00 9.69 -2.71
N PHE A 30 9.10 9.13 -3.21
CA PHE A 30 9.14 7.70 -3.54
C PHE A 30 9.14 6.81 -2.29
N GLN A 31 9.73 7.29 -1.19
CA GLN A 31 9.58 6.63 0.11
C GLN A 31 8.15 6.70 0.62
N ALA A 32 7.50 7.87 0.52
CA ALA A 32 6.10 8.03 0.89
C ALA A 32 5.19 7.08 0.09
N LEU A 33 5.44 6.92 -1.21
CA LEU A 33 4.71 5.97 -2.04
C LEU A 33 4.97 4.52 -1.62
N ALA A 34 6.23 4.14 -1.35
CA ALA A 34 6.56 2.80 -0.87
C ALA A 34 5.89 2.49 0.49
N PHE A 35 5.88 3.48 1.40
CA PHE A 35 5.20 3.38 2.70
C PHE A 35 3.68 3.28 2.54
N LEU A 36 3.09 4.16 1.74
CA LEU A 36 1.66 4.11 1.42
C LEU A 36 1.27 2.72 0.89
N PHE A 37 2.01 2.21 -0.09
CA PHE A 37 1.70 0.93 -0.72
C PHE A 37 1.79 -0.20 0.30
N PHE A 38 2.91 -0.32 1.01
CA PHE A 38 3.08 -1.39 2.00
C PHE A 38 2.12 -1.32 3.17
N PHE A 39 1.96 -0.16 3.82
CA PHE A 39 1.12 -0.05 5.01
C PHE A 39 -0.39 -0.11 4.69
N SER A 40 -0.80 0.17 3.45
CA SER A 40 -2.18 -0.02 2.99
C SER A 40 -2.62 -1.49 2.90
N ILE A 41 -1.67 -2.43 2.89
CA ILE A 41 -1.94 -3.88 2.81
C ILE A 41 -1.20 -4.66 3.90
N PHE A 42 -0.48 -3.96 4.78
CA PHE A 42 0.30 -4.59 5.84
C PHE A 42 -0.51 -5.61 6.65
N PRO A 43 -1.77 -5.33 7.03
CA PRO A 43 -2.59 -6.30 7.76
C PRO A 43 -2.79 -7.62 7.02
N ASP A 44 -2.78 -7.59 5.68
CA ASP A 44 -2.94 -8.76 4.83
C ASP A 44 -1.73 -9.68 4.78
N PHE A 45 -0.55 -9.23 5.21
CA PHE A 45 0.60 -10.13 5.35
C PHE A 45 0.40 -11.20 6.41
N LEU A 46 -0.51 -10.95 7.34
CA LEU A 46 -0.80 -11.83 8.48
C LEU A 46 -2.22 -12.37 8.40
N HIS A 47 -2.67 -12.73 7.20
CA HIS A 47 -4.01 -13.29 6.93
C HIS A 47 -4.10 -14.81 7.21
N ILE A 48 -3.47 -15.31 8.30
CA ILE A 48 -3.44 -16.74 8.63
C ILE A 48 -3.97 -16.97 10.05
N GLY A 49 -5.05 -17.74 10.17
CA GLY A 49 -5.61 -18.15 11.47
C GLY A 49 -5.89 -16.95 12.39
N GLU A 50 -5.49 -17.07 13.66
CA GLU A 50 -5.69 -16.05 14.69
C GLU A 50 -4.87 -14.76 14.44
N LEU A 51 -3.79 -14.82 13.66
CA LEU A 51 -3.01 -13.63 13.32
C LEU A 51 -3.84 -12.64 12.50
N ARG A 52 -4.81 -13.14 11.72
CA ARG A 52 -5.77 -12.29 11.00
C ARG A 52 -6.59 -11.46 11.97
N ILE A 53 -7.10 -12.09 13.03
CA ILE A 53 -7.92 -11.43 14.05
C ILE A 53 -7.11 -10.31 14.72
N LEU A 54 -5.84 -10.58 15.03
CA LEU A 54 -4.94 -9.59 15.60
C LEU A 54 -4.71 -8.40 14.64
N THR A 55 -4.35 -8.63 13.37
CA THR A 55 -4.04 -7.53 12.44
C THR A 55 -5.25 -6.76 11.95
N HIS A 56 -6.44 -7.33 12.08
CA HIS A 56 -7.72 -6.70 11.73
C HIS A 56 -8.48 -6.27 12.99
N SER A 57 -7.74 -5.83 14.01
CA SER A 57 -8.26 -5.22 15.25
C SER A 57 -7.55 -3.90 15.51
N PHE A 58 -8.19 -2.95 16.20
CA PHE A 58 -7.55 -1.67 16.48
C PHE A 58 -6.27 -1.83 17.31
N LEU A 59 -6.33 -2.62 18.37
CA LEU A 59 -5.20 -2.82 19.27
C LEU A 59 -4.06 -3.58 18.59
N GLY A 60 -4.37 -4.72 17.97
CA GLY A 60 -3.37 -5.57 17.33
C GLY A 60 -2.72 -4.91 16.12
N LEU A 61 -3.49 -4.16 15.31
CA LEU A 61 -2.91 -3.37 14.24
C LEU A 61 -2.00 -2.26 14.78
N SER A 62 -2.45 -1.51 15.80
CA SER A 62 -1.66 -0.43 16.38
C SER A 62 -0.31 -0.92 16.90
N ILE A 63 -0.30 -2.04 17.64
CA ILE A 63 0.92 -2.67 18.13
C ILE A 63 1.81 -3.09 16.95
N SER A 64 1.25 -3.77 15.95
CA SER A 64 1.99 -4.28 14.80
C SER A 64 2.63 -3.14 13.99
N VAL A 65 1.86 -2.07 13.73
CA VAL A 65 2.35 -0.87 13.03
C VAL A 65 3.46 -0.20 13.83
N VAL A 66 3.30 -0.02 15.15
CA VAL A 66 4.35 0.57 16.00
C VAL A 66 5.63 -0.27 15.94
N VAL A 67 5.54 -1.59 16.06
CA VAL A 67 6.71 -2.49 16.00
C VAL A 67 7.42 -2.35 14.65
N ILE A 68 6.68 -2.41 13.54
CA ILE A 68 7.27 -2.30 12.20
C ILE A 68 7.88 -0.91 11.97
N ILE A 69 7.21 0.16 12.39
CA ILE A 69 7.73 1.54 12.31
C ILE A 69 9.02 1.68 13.13
N LEU A 70 9.07 1.14 14.35
CA LEU A 70 10.28 1.19 15.19
C LEU A 70 11.44 0.43 14.56
N LEU A 71 11.18 -0.75 13.98
CA LEU A 71 12.18 -1.52 13.25
C LEU A 71 12.72 -0.74 12.06
N ILE A 72 11.84 -0.16 11.24
CA ILE A 72 12.24 0.64 10.09
C ILE A 72 13.02 1.90 10.54
N TRP A 73 12.54 2.60 11.57
CA TRP A 73 13.19 3.80 12.11
C TRP A 73 14.62 3.50 12.58
N LYS A 74 14.83 2.38 13.30
CA LYS A 74 16.14 1.90 13.72
C LYS A 74 17.09 1.61 12.54
N LEU A 75 16.55 1.09 11.44
CA LEU A 75 17.35 0.67 10.29
C LEU A 75 17.72 1.81 9.34
N SER A 76 16.82 2.74 9.06
CA SER A 76 17.03 3.75 8.02
C SER A 76 16.87 5.20 8.46
N GLY A 77 16.36 5.46 9.66
CA GLY A 77 16.01 6.82 10.07
C GLY A 77 14.90 7.40 9.19
N ILE A 78 13.65 7.16 9.59
CA ILE A 78 12.47 7.76 8.95
C ILE A 78 12.07 9.06 9.63
N ASP A 79 11.51 9.97 8.85
CA ASP A 79 10.94 11.22 9.37
C ASP A 79 9.50 11.01 9.89
N ARG A 80 9.00 12.01 10.63
CA ARG A 80 7.64 12.00 11.20
C ARG A 80 6.55 11.92 10.12
N PHE A 81 6.83 12.42 8.92
CA PHE A 81 5.87 12.42 7.82
C PHE A 81 5.62 10.99 7.29
N LEU A 82 6.68 10.18 7.14
CA LEU A 82 6.55 8.77 6.79
C LEU A 82 5.80 7.96 7.86
N VAL A 83 6.00 8.28 9.15
CA VAL A 83 5.24 7.69 10.27
C VAL A 83 3.75 8.00 10.14
N SER A 84 3.39 9.25 9.81
CA SER A 84 2.00 9.63 9.57
C SER A 84 1.39 8.87 8.39
N ILE A 85 2.12 8.72 7.28
CA ILE A 85 1.65 7.92 6.13
C ILE A 85 1.39 6.48 6.54
N ALA A 86 2.34 5.84 7.21
CA ALA A 86 2.19 4.46 7.67
C ALA A 86 0.94 4.29 8.55
N THR A 87 0.79 5.18 9.52
CA THR A 87 -0.33 5.15 10.48
C THR A 87 -1.67 5.35 9.78
N ILE A 88 -1.79 6.37 8.93
CA ILE A 88 -3.04 6.67 8.23
C ILE A 88 -3.38 5.57 7.22
N ALA A 89 -2.40 5.05 6.48
CA ALA A 89 -2.62 3.99 5.50
C ALA A 89 -3.10 2.70 6.17
N SER A 90 -2.49 2.30 7.28
CA SER A 90 -2.95 1.13 8.04
C SER A 90 -4.31 1.36 8.70
N GLY A 91 -4.59 2.56 9.21
CA GLY A 91 -5.93 2.89 9.73
C GLY A 91 -7.00 2.84 8.63
N LEU A 92 -6.70 3.35 7.44
CA LEU A 92 -7.59 3.28 6.28
C LEU A 92 -7.78 1.85 5.77
N HIS A 93 -6.82 0.95 5.99
CA HIS A 93 -7.02 -0.47 5.74
C HIS A 93 -8.19 -1.01 6.58
N LEU A 94 -8.21 -0.78 7.89
CA LEU A 94 -9.33 -1.20 8.77
C LEU A 94 -10.66 -0.55 8.38
N ILE A 95 -10.64 0.71 7.93
CA ILE A 95 -11.84 1.37 7.42
C ILE A 95 -12.33 0.66 6.15
N GLY A 96 -11.41 0.26 5.26
CA GLY A 96 -11.72 -0.58 4.11
C GLY A 96 -12.35 -1.92 4.52
N ASP A 97 -11.81 -2.58 5.55
CA ASP A 97 -12.38 -3.82 6.09
C ASP A 97 -13.80 -3.62 6.62
N LEU A 98 -14.11 -2.48 7.24
CA LEU A 98 -15.48 -2.21 7.68
C LEU A 98 -16.44 -2.02 6.50
N LEU A 99 -15.99 -1.36 5.43
CA LEU A 99 -16.82 -1.03 4.27
C LEU A 99 -17.12 -2.23 3.38
N PHE A 100 -16.13 -3.12 3.17
CA PHE A 100 -16.17 -4.18 2.16
C PHE A 100 -15.61 -5.52 2.67
N GLY A 101 -15.59 -5.72 3.99
CA GLY A 101 -14.93 -6.86 4.61
C GLY A 101 -15.46 -7.14 6.01
N HIS A 102 -14.59 -7.65 6.87
CA HIS A 102 -14.91 -7.95 8.27
C HIS A 102 -13.72 -7.54 9.14
N CYS A 103 -13.99 -6.87 10.25
CA CYS A 103 -12.96 -6.38 11.17
C CYS A 103 -13.31 -6.73 12.61
N TYR A 104 -12.35 -7.22 13.38
CA TYR A 104 -12.47 -7.56 14.80
C TYR A 104 -12.07 -6.35 15.66
N LEU A 105 -12.80 -5.25 15.53
CA LEU A 105 -12.41 -3.93 16.06
C LEU A 105 -11.97 -3.97 17.54
N LEU A 106 -12.66 -4.75 18.37
CA LEU A 106 -12.50 -4.79 19.82
C LEU A 106 -11.71 -6.00 20.35
N PHE A 107 -11.11 -6.81 19.48
CA PHE A 107 -10.22 -7.88 19.93
C PHE A 107 -9.01 -7.30 20.69
N PRO A 108 -8.54 -7.92 21.80
CA PRO A 108 -8.95 -9.21 22.37
C PRO A 108 -10.06 -9.14 23.43
N PHE A 109 -10.73 -7.99 23.59
CA PHE A 109 -11.78 -7.84 24.60
C PHE A 109 -13.05 -8.60 24.22
N THR A 110 -13.39 -8.64 22.93
CA THR A 110 -14.45 -9.50 22.38
C THR A 110 -14.01 -10.15 21.06
N MET A 111 -14.70 -11.23 20.67
CA MET A 111 -14.49 -11.92 19.39
C MET A 111 -15.49 -11.46 18.30
N ASP A 112 -16.22 -10.38 18.56
CA ASP A 112 -17.21 -9.86 17.62
C ASP A 112 -16.52 -9.24 16.41
N TYR A 113 -17.06 -9.53 15.23
CA TYR A 113 -16.64 -8.87 13.99
C TYR A 113 -17.71 -7.90 13.52
N PHE A 114 -17.25 -6.84 12.87
CA PHE A 114 -18.10 -5.78 12.32
C PHE A 114 -17.93 -5.74 10.81
N SER A 115 -19.05 -5.51 10.13
CA SER A 115 -19.11 -5.37 8.68
C SER A 115 -20.31 -4.51 8.31
N PHE A 116 -20.12 -3.54 7.42
CA PHE A 116 -21.24 -2.75 6.89
C PHE A 116 -21.96 -3.44 5.73
N ASN A 117 -21.25 -4.27 4.96
CA ASN A 117 -21.78 -4.97 3.79
C ASN A 117 -21.23 -6.40 3.71
N ASN A 118 -22.02 -7.32 3.18
CA ASN A 118 -21.57 -8.69 2.95
C ASN A 118 -20.37 -8.73 2.00
N PHE A 119 -19.29 -9.37 2.40
CA PHE A 119 -18.05 -9.48 1.62
C PHE A 119 -18.24 -10.18 0.27
N ASN A 120 -17.49 -9.72 -0.74
CA ASN A 120 -17.48 -10.24 -2.12
C ASN A 120 -18.83 -10.13 -2.83
N THR A 121 -19.66 -9.16 -2.44
CA THR A 121 -20.84 -8.84 -3.26
C THR A 121 -20.42 -8.12 -4.54
N LEU A 122 -21.29 -8.15 -5.55
CA LEU A 122 -21.09 -7.38 -6.78
C LEU A 122 -20.96 -5.87 -6.50
N LEU A 123 -21.63 -5.37 -5.46
CA LEU A 123 -21.52 -3.98 -5.02
C LEU A 123 -20.11 -3.65 -4.51
N ASP A 124 -19.52 -4.54 -3.70
CA ASP A 124 -18.15 -4.35 -3.21
C ASP A 124 -17.15 -4.32 -4.34
N MET A 125 -17.21 -5.30 -5.26
CA MET A 125 -16.27 -5.37 -6.38
C MET A 125 -16.38 -4.13 -7.29
N ARG A 126 -17.59 -3.61 -7.50
CA ARG A 126 -17.80 -2.36 -8.24
C ARG A 126 -17.23 -1.16 -7.49
N THR A 127 -17.39 -1.12 -6.18
CA THR A 127 -16.84 -0.04 -5.36
C THR A 127 -15.32 -0.06 -5.35
N GLU A 128 -14.69 -1.23 -5.17
CA GLU A 128 -13.24 -1.39 -5.25
C GLU A 128 -12.70 -0.93 -6.61
N LEU A 129 -13.34 -1.35 -7.70
CA LEU A 129 -12.97 -0.95 -9.05
C LEU A 129 -13.11 0.57 -9.25
N LEU A 130 -14.21 1.16 -8.76
CA LEU A 130 -14.45 2.60 -8.84
C LEU A 130 -13.38 3.38 -8.06
N LEU A 131 -13.09 2.99 -6.82
CA LEU A 131 -12.04 3.61 -6.02
C LEU A 131 -10.69 3.53 -6.73
N PHE A 132 -10.37 2.38 -7.32
CA PHE A 132 -9.14 2.20 -8.09
C PHE A 132 -9.06 3.14 -9.29
N ILE A 133 -10.13 3.23 -10.09
CA ILE A 133 -10.22 4.15 -11.23
C ILE A 133 -10.01 5.61 -10.77
N LEU A 134 -10.63 6.00 -9.66
CA LEU A 134 -10.50 7.35 -9.10
C LEU A 134 -9.10 7.65 -8.57
N MET A 135 -8.39 6.65 -8.05
CA MET A 135 -7.01 6.79 -7.57
C MET A 135 -6.02 7.03 -8.72
N LEU A 136 -6.22 6.40 -9.88
CA LEU A 136 -5.24 6.40 -10.99
C LEU A 136 -4.81 7.81 -11.43
N PRO A 137 -5.70 8.80 -11.64
CA PRO A 137 -5.31 10.18 -11.97
C PRO A 137 -4.35 10.79 -10.95
N PHE A 138 -4.60 10.62 -9.64
CA PHE A 138 -3.73 11.16 -8.59
C PHE A 138 -2.35 10.51 -8.64
N LEU A 139 -2.29 9.19 -8.80
CA LEU A 139 -1.02 8.48 -8.89
C LEU A 139 -0.21 8.94 -10.12
N ILE A 140 -0.87 9.11 -11.27
CA ILE A 140 -0.24 9.61 -12.50
C ILE A 140 0.28 11.04 -12.30
N LEU A 141 -0.51 11.93 -11.69
CA LEU A 141 -0.11 13.32 -11.43
C LEU A 141 1.12 13.40 -10.53
N VAL A 142 1.12 12.62 -9.44
CA VAL A 142 2.26 12.54 -8.51
C VAL A 142 3.52 12.06 -9.23
N LEU A 143 3.43 11.03 -10.07
CA LEU A 143 4.58 10.50 -10.82
C LEU A 143 5.05 11.46 -11.94
N LYS A 144 4.13 12.18 -12.60
CA LYS A 144 4.47 13.21 -13.60
C LYS A 144 5.25 14.36 -12.95
N LYS A 145 4.80 14.83 -11.78
CA LYS A 145 5.48 15.86 -10.99
C LYS A 145 6.88 15.39 -10.59
N ALA A 146 7.03 14.15 -10.16
CA ALA A 146 8.33 13.54 -9.86
C ALA A 146 9.30 13.53 -11.05
N LYS A 147 8.80 13.45 -12.29
CA LYS A 147 9.62 13.55 -13.50
C LYS A 147 10.13 14.97 -13.75
N SER A 148 9.34 15.99 -13.40
CA SER A 148 9.67 17.40 -13.62
C SER A 148 10.67 17.98 -12.60
N GLN A 149 10.75 17.37 -11.42
CA GLN A 149 11.63 17.81 -10.34
C GLN A 149 12.87 16.91 -10.30
N THR A 150 13.89 17.22 -11.10
CA THR A 150 15.15 16.46 -11.22
C THR A 150 16.23 16.89 -10.22
N GLY A 151 15.85 17.34 -9.01
CA GLY A 151 16.80 17.59 -7.93
C GLY A 151 17.49 16.29 -7.49
N SER A 152 18.75 16.37 -7.02
CA SER A 152 19.48 15.21 -6.50
C SER A 152 18.64 14.54 -5.41
N ILE A 153 18.38 13.26 -5.59
CA ILE A 153 17.57 12.49 -4.64
C ILE A 153 18.62 11.81 -3.77
N ASN A 154 18.96 12.43 -2.65
CA ASN A 154 19.95 11.88 -1.73
C ASN A 154 19.26 10.92 -0.75
N PHE A 155 18.85 9.74 -1.22
CA PHE A 155 18.57 8.63 -0.29
C PHE A 155 19.90 8.18 0.31
N SER A 156 19.95 7.98 1.63
CA SER A 156 21.04 7.18 2.17
C SER A 156 20.93 5.74 1.65
N PRO A 157 22.04 4.99 1.53
CA PRO A 157 22.01 3.59 1.10
C PRO A 157 21.03 2.72 1.92
N LYS A 158 20.95 2.96 3.24
CA LYS A 158 20.02 2.27 4.14
C LYS A 158 18.56 2.61 3.85
N GLN A 159 18.26 3.88 3.63
CA GLN A 159 16.93 4.37 3.25
C GLN A 159 16.45 3.80 1.92
N ARG A 160 17.36 3.69 0.95
CA ARG A 160 17.10 3.07 -0.35
C ARG A 160 16.80 1.58 -0.19
N TYR A 161 17.65 0.86 0.55
CA TYR A 161 17.48 -0.57 0.81
C TYR A 161 16.13 -0.86 1.46
N VAL A 162 15.79 -0.15 2.54
CA VAL A 162 14.52 -0.34 3.25
C VAL A 162 13.33 -0.07 2.33
N ALA A 163 13.33 1.02 1.56
CA ALA A 163 12.23 1.32 0.64
C ALA A 163 12.06 0.23 -0.44
N LEU A 164 13.16 -0.30 -0.97
CA LEU A 164 13.13 -1.40 -1.95
C LEU A 164 12.62 -2.71 -1.33
N VAL A 165 13.04 -3.05 -0.10
CA VAL A 165 12.57 -4.26 0.59
C VAL A 165 11.07 -4.17 0.86
N ILE A 166 10.60 -3.05 1.38
CA ILE A 166 9.18 -2.80 1.66
C ILE A 166 8.36 -2.91 0.36
N LEU A 167 8.84 -2.31 -0.73
CA LEU A 167 8.17 -2.35 -2.02
C LEU A 167 8.19 -3.76 -2.66
N LEU A 168 9.26 -4.52 -2.46
CA LEU A 168 9.35 -5.92 -2.89
C LEU A 168 8.34 -6.79 -2.15
N LEU A 169 8.24 -6.63 -0.82
CA LEU A 169 7.23 -7.32 -0.01
C LEU A 169 5.82 -6.98 -0.50
N PHE A 170 5.55 -5.70 -0.77
CA PHE A 170 4.28 -5.25 -1.34
C PHE A 170 3.98 -5.92 -2.69
N MET A 171 4.94 -5.92 -3.62
CA MET A 171 4.77 -6.53 -4.93
C MET A 171 4.50 -8.04 -4.83
N LEU A 172 5.21 -8.73 -3.92
CA LEU A 172 5.00 -10.16 -3.67
C LEU A 172 3.58 -10.43 -3.17
N MET A 173 3.12 -9.65 -2.18
CA MET A 173 1.74 -9.77 -1.68
C MET A 173 0.72 -9.49 -2.78
N ASN A 174 0.96 -8.50 -3.63
CA ASN A 174 0.08 -8.20 -4.76
C ASN A 174 -0.02 -9.36 -5.75
N ILE A 175 1.07 -10.07 -6.03
CA ILE A 175 1.04 -11.29 -6.86
C ILE A 175 0.23 -12.39 -6.17
N ILE A 176 0.45 -12.62 -4.87
CA ILE A 176 -0.28 -13.63 -4.09
C ILE A 176 -1.79 -13.33 -4.13
N GLN A 177 -2.18 -12.10 -3.81
CA GLN A 177 -3.59 -11.69 -3.83
C GLN A 177 -4.21 -11.76 -5.23
N MET A 178 -3.46 -11.43 -6.29
CA MET A 178 -3.93 -11.59 -7.67
C MET A 178 -4.26 -13.07 -7.98
N ILE A 179 -3.40 -14.01 -7.56
CA ILE A 179 -3.62 -15.44 -7.76
C ILE A 179 -4.83 -15.93 -6.97
N VAL A 180 -4.94 -15.52 -5.71
CA VAL A 180 -6.08 -15.89 -4.85
C VAL A 180 -7.38 -15.30 -5.42
N PHE A 181 -7.38 -14.03 -5.83
CA PHE A 181 -8.53 -13.37 -6.43
C PHE A 181 -8.99 -14.07 -7.71
N PHE A 182 -8.06 -14.41 -8.60
CA PHE A 182 -8.36 -15.15 -9.83
C PHE A 182 -9.05 -16.48 -9.53
N ARG A 183 -8.48 -17.27 -8.61
CA ARG A 183 -9.03 -18.58 -8.23
C ARG A 183 -10.42 -18.45 -7.60
N MET A 184 -10.64 -17.46 -6.75
CA MET A 184 -11.89 -17.32 -6.00
C MET A 184 -13.02 -16.66 -6.82
N ASN A 185 -12.72 -15.72 -7.72
CA ASN A 185 -13.74 -14.84 -8.33
C ASN A 185 -13.77 -14.84 -9.86
N VAL A 186 -12.77 -15.41 -10.54
CA VAL A 186 -12.69 -15.38 -12.01
C VAL A 186 -12.74 -16.79 -12.60
N GLN A 187 -12.06 -17.75 -11.98
CA GLN A 187 -12.01 -19.12 -12.48
C GLN A 187 -13.38 -19.82 -12.43
N HIS A 188 -14.20 -19.52 -11.42
CA HIS A 188 -15.48 -20.19 -11.21
C HIS A 188 -16.68 -19.41 -11.76
N ASP A 189 -16.66 -18.07 -11.68
CA ASP A 189 -17.76 -17.21 -12.15
C ASP A 189 -17.22 -15.90 -12.74
N PRO A 190 -16.73 -15.92 -13.99
CA PRO A 190 -16.12 -14.75 -14.61
C PRO A 190 -17.18 -13.72 -14.99
N THR A 191 -17.26 -12.64 -14.21
CA THR A 191 -18.05 -11.46 -14.56
C THR A 191 -17.14 -10.39 -15.16
N LEU A 192 -17.72 -9.46 -15.95
CA LEU A 192 -16.96 -8.31 -16.46
C LEU A 192 -16.31 -7.52 -15.30
N THR A 193 -17.00 -7.41 -14.17
CA THR A 193 -16.47 -6.73 -12.98
C THR A 193 -15.29 -7.49 -12.37
N SER A 194 -15.40 -8.80 -12.15
CA SER A 194 -14.28 -9.57 -11.57
C SER A 194 -13.06 -9.60 -12.51
N ILE A 195 -13.27 -9.73 -13.82
CA ILE A 195 -12.18 -9.62 -14.81
C ILE A 195 -11.54 -8.22 -14.78
N SER A 196 -12.34 -7.15 -14.73
CA SER A 196 -11.82 -5.78 -14.69
C SER A 196 -11.01 -5.52 -13.42
N LEU A 197 -11.46 -6.04 -12.27
CA LEU A 197 -10.74 -5.94 -11.01
C LEU A 197 -9.43 -6.75 -11.05
N LEU A 198 -9.41 -7.91 -11.70
CA LEU A 198 -8.17 -8.68 -11.91
C LEU A 198 -7.11 -7.86 -12.68
N PHE A 199 -7.51 -7.07 -13.67
CA PHE A 199 -6.60 -6.21 -14.44
C PHE A 199 -5.97 -5.09 -13.62
N THR A 200 -6.52 -4.73 -12.46
CA THR A 200 -5.92 -3.71 -11.58
C THR A 200 -4.59 -4.18 -10.96
N TYR A 201 -4.43 -5.48 -10.70
CA TYR A 201 -3.22 -6.03 -10.09
C TYR A 201 -1.96 -5.85 -10.95
N PRO A 202 -1.95 -6.17 -12.26
CA PRO A 202 -0.84 -5.83 -13.15
C PRO A 202 -0.53 -4.33 -13.21
N VAL A 203 -1.56 -3.46 -13.16
CA VAL A 203 -1.37 -2.01 -13.15
C VAL A 203 -0.66 -1.56 -11.87
N ILE A 204 -1.03 -2.11 -10.72
CA ILE A 204 -0.37 -1.86 -9.44
C ILE A 204 1.09 -2.35 -9.46
N LEU A 205 1.36 -3.53 -10.03
CA LEU A 205 2.74 -4.02 -10.21
C LEU A 205 3.55 -3.09 -11.10
N PHE A 206 2.97 -2.62 -12.20
CA PHE A 206 3.63 -1.69 -13.11
C PHE A 206 4.05 -0.42 -12.39
N PHE A 207 3.15 0.24 -11.65
CA PHE A 207 3.48 1.44 -10.88
C PHE A 207 4.51 1.17 -9.78
N SER A 208 4.40 0.04 -9.08
CA SER A 208 5.37 -0.38 -8.06
C SER A 208 6.76 -0.59 -8.67
N ALA A 209 6.85 -1.24 -9.82
CA ALA A 209 8.10 -1.43 -10.54
C ALA A 209 8.70 -0.09 -11.00
N LEU A 210 7.87 0.85 -11.49
CA LEU A 210 8.33 2.19 -11.83
C LEU A 210 8.93 2.91 -10.61
N ILE A 211 8.28 2.84 -9.45
CA ILE A 211 8.79 3.41 -8.19
C ILE A 211 10.12 2.73 -7.81
N ALA A 212 10.20 1.39 -7.88
CA ALA A 212 11.41 0.64 -7.57
C ALA A 212 12.58 1.03 -8.48
N ILE A 213 12.34 1.14 -9.79
CA ILE A 213 13.33 1.57 -10.78
C ILE A 213 13.80 2.99 -10.47
N ARG A 214 12.91 3.90 -10.05
CA ARG A 214 13.27 5.27 -9.69
C ARG A 214 14.13 5.32 -8.42
N ILE A 215 13.80 4.51 -7.42
CA ILE A 215 14.60 4.37 -6.20
C ILE A 215 15.99 3.77 -6.51
N ARG A 216 16.07 2.81 -7.45
CA ARG A 216 17.32 2.13 -7.85
C ARG A 216 18.21 2.94 -8.80
N ARG A 217 17.67 3.55 -9.87
CA ARG A 217 18.46 4.15 -10.97
C ARG A 217 19.42 5.26 -10.55
N LYS A 218 19.18 5.92 -9.42
CA LYS A 218 20.12 6.90 -8.86
C LYS A 218 21.29 6.30 -8.07
N ALA A 219 21.37 4.97 -7.93
CA ALA A 219 22.55 4.29 -7.40
C ALA A 219 23.68 4.18 -8.44
N PHE A 220 23.32 3.95 -9.71
CA PHE A 220 24.26 3.46 -10.72
C PHE A 220 25.17 4.54 -11.33
N TRP A 221 24.88 5.82 -11.08
CA TRP A 221 25.59 6.96 -11.69
C TRP A 221 26.37 7.80 -10.67
N GLU A 222 26.21 7.54 -9.36
CA GLU A 222 26.94 8.24 -8.30
C GLU A 222 28.01 7.35 -7.63
N ASP A 223 27.87 6.02 -7.72
CA ASP A 223 28.84 5.06 -7.15
C ASP A 223 29.87 4.52 -8.17
N THR A 224 29.83 4.98 -9.43
CA THR A 224 30.92 4.73 -10.38
C THR A 224 32.07 5.66 -10.02
N PRO A 225 33.27 5.15 -9.68
CA PRO A 225 34.45 5.98 -9.60
C PRO A 225 34.56 6.73 -10.93
N LYS A 226 34.67 8.05 -10.89
CA LYS A 226 35.08 8.81 -12.07
C LYS A 226 36.47 8.29 -12.46
N LEU A 227 36.52 7.46 -13.50
CA LEU A 227 37.75 7.09 -14.19
C LEU A 227 38.29 8.31 -14.93
#